data_AF-C9SRR3-F1
#
_entry.id   AF-C9SRR3-F1
#
_cell.length_a   1.000
_cell.length_b   1.000
_cell.length_c   1.000
_cell.angle_alpha   90.00
_cell.angle_beta   90.00
_cell.angle_gamma   90.00
#
_symmetry.space_group_name_H-M   'P 1'
#
loop_
_entity.id
_entity.type
_entity.pdbx_description
1 polymer ?
#
loop_
_entity_poly.entity_id
_entity_poly.type
_entity_poly.pdbx_seq_one_letter_code
_entity_poly.pdbx_strand_id
1 'polypeptide(L)'
;MVLEEQRYIHEDLERLEQGISERIDEEPKHIRDRLNRDHEVAQLLDQISAQSSKLLDFYRDTDGHLSREIQQLSTGDPFEQFYNQLKGVRDHHAKYPNEQAENLEARYRATKAGDAPMPYIVDSLFSGEEAFGRFFDLYTSHEAYLNLPNVKRLTYLQYLEVFDNFAPGFGGLKRGDKLTDQYFKYVGDLSAYLESFMRRIRPLENLDKVFAGFETDFEAAWEKDEIPGWKNEGAANSTNTTSTPDAIWCEDCEKEFKNENVHKAH
;
A
#
# COMPACT_ATOMS: atom_id res chain seq x y z
N MET A 1 -27.97 18.50 7.98
CA MET A 1 -28.66 19.30 6.92
C MET A 1 -27.77 19.14 5.72
N VAL A 2 -28.25 18.50 4.66
CA VAL A 2 -27.40 17.98 3.58
C VAL A 2 -26.65 19.11 2.88
N LEU A 3 -27.29 20.28 2.69
CA LEU A 3 -26.62 21.43 2.07
C LEU A 3 -25.49 21.99 2.94
N GLU A 4 -25.65 22.04 4.26
CA GLU A 4 -24.58 22.48 5.18
C GLU A 4 -23.46 21.44 5.24
N GLU A 5 -23.79 20.15 5.21
CA GLU A 5 -22.78 19.08 5.15
C GLU A 5 -21.97 19.14 3.85
N GLN A 6 -22.63 19.41 2.71
CA GLN A 6 -21.94 19.66 1.44
C GLN A 6 -21.04 20.89 1.52
N ARG A 7 -21.55 22.02 2.04
CA ARG A 7 -20.77 23.26 2.23
C ARG A 7 -19.55 23.01 3.12
N TYR A 8 -19.74 22.29 4.23
CA TYR A 8 -18.69 21.92 5.16
C TYR A 8 -17.60 21.08 4.46
N ILE A 9 -18.00 20.06 3.71
CA ILE A 9 -17.02 19.20 3.01
C ILE A 9 -16.26 20.00 1.94
N HIS A 10 -16.92 20.89 1.19
CA HIS A 10 -16.21 21.77 0.25
C HIS A 10 -15.20 22.69 0.95
N GLU A 11 -15.56 23.27 2.10
CA GLU A 11 -14.63 24.05 2.90
C GLU A 11 -13.47 23.18 3.40
N ASP A 12 -13.75 21.98 3.91
CA ASP A 12 -12.74 21.02 4.39
C ASP A 12 -11.74 20.65 3.28
N LEU A 13 -12.23 20.38 2.07
CA LEU A 13 -11.41 20.10 0.89
C LEU A 13 -10.48 21.28 0.55
N GLU A 14 -11.00 22.51 0.49
CA GLU A 14 -10.20 23.70 0.23
C GLU A 14 -9.11 23.88 1.30
N ARG A 15 -9.43 23.61 2.57
CA ARG A 15 -8.43 23.71 3.66
C ARG A 15 -7.39 22.61 3.62
N LEU A 16 -7.76 21.39 3.22
CA LEU A 16 -6.81 20.30 2.98
C LEU A 16 -5.85 20.65 1.83
N GLU A 17 -6.37 21.19 0.72
CA GLU A 17 -5.56 21.65 -0.43
C GLU A 17 -4.62 22.79 -0.04
N GLN A 18 -5.09 23.75 0.74
CA GLN A 18 -4.26 24.80 1.30
C GLN A 18 -3.15 24.21 2.20
N GLY A 19 -3.49 23.26 3.08
CA GLY A 19 -2.52 22.59 3.96
C GLY A 19 -1.46 21.77 3.20
N ILE A 20 -1.81 21.20 2.05
CA ILE A 20 -0.86 20.55 1.13
C ILE A 20 0.04 21.60 0.49
N SER A 21 -0.55 22.69 -0.01
CA SER A 21 0.19 23.76 -0.68
C SER A 21 1.25 24.37 0.24
N GLU A 22 0.90 24.63 1.51
CA GLU A 22 1.83 25.13 2.53
C GLU A 22 3.00 24.16 2.77
N ARG A 23 2.75 22.85 2.80
CA ARG A 23 3.79 21.84 3.01
C ARG A 23 4.71 21.72 1.81
N ILE A 24 4.17 21.74 0.59
CA ILE A 24 4.96 21.60 -0.65
C ILE A 24 5.87 22.81 -0.87
N ASP A 25 5.45 24.01 -0.45
CA ASP A 25 6.26 25.23 -0.53
C ASP A 25 7.54 25.14 0.31
N GLU A 26 7.53 24.34 1.38
CA GLU A 26 8.74 24.02 2.15
C GLU A 26 9.57 22.92 1.47
N GLU A 27 10.86 23.20 1.24
CA GLU A 27 11.83 22.24 0.72
C GLU A 27 12.89 21.86 1.79
N PRO A 28 12.64 20.82 2.61
CA PRO A 28 13.60 20.38 3.60
C PRO A 28 14.87 19.78 2.99
N LYS A 29 16.00 20.10 3.63
CA LYS A 29 17.33 19.59 3.23
C LYS A 29 17.60 18.18 3.72
N HIS A 30 17.13 17.83 4.92
CA HIS A 30 17.36 16.51 5.50
C HIS A 30 16.32 15.50 5.00
N ILE A 31 16.77 14.27 4.75
CA ILE A 31 15.92 13.19 4.22
C ILE A 31 14.73 12.90 5.14
N ARG A 32 14.96 12.90 6.45
CA ARG A 32 13.93 12.65 7.47
C ARG A 32 12.81 13.68 7.38
N ASP A 33 13.15 14.96 7.31
CA ASP A 33 12.18 16.07 7.24
C ASP A 33 11.41 16.05 5.92
N ARG A 34 12.11 15.80 4.80
CA ARG A 34 11.49 15.68 3.47
C ARG A 34 10.49 14.53 3.43
N LEU A 35 10.90 13.36 3.94
CA LEU A 35 10.05 12.19 3.95
C LEU A 35 8.85 12.38 4.89
N ASN A 36 9.05 13.03 6.05
CA ASN A 36 7.95 13.37 6.95
C ASN A 36 6.93 14.28 6.26
N ARG A 37 7.39 15.33 5.58
CA ARG A 37 6.52 16.20 4.76
C ARG A 37 5.74 15.39 3.73
N ASP A 38 6.40 14.49 3.00
CA ASP A 38 5.75 13.69 1.96
C ASP A 38 4.68 12.76 2.55
N HIS A 39 4.91 12.18 3.73
CA HIS A 39 3.90 11.40 4.46
C HIS A 39 2.74 12.25 4.98
N GLU A 40 3.00 13.46 5.49
CA GLU A 40 1.94 14.38 5.88
C GLU A 40 1.05 14.77 4.69
N VAL A 41 1.66 15.07 3.54
CA VAL A 41 0.92 15.36 2.30
C VAL A 41 0.10 14.14 1.87
N ALA A 42 0.65 12.93 1.94
CA ALA A 42 -0.10 11.71 1.62
C ALA A 42 -1.33 11.53 2.52
N GLN A 43 -1.21 11.76 3.84
CA GLN A 43 -2.35 11.69 4.76
C GLN A 43 -3.44 12.74 4.45
N LEU A 44 -3.05 13.93 3.99
CA LEU A 44 -4.01 14.96 3.56
C LEU A 44 -4.71 14.56 2.25
N LEU A 45 -3.98 13.97 1.30
CA LEU A 45 -4.56 13.44 0.05
C LEU A 45 -5.55 12.30 0.31
N ASP A 46 -5.25 11.41 1.25
CA ASP A 46 -6.18 10.35 1.66
C ASP A 46 -7.48 10.93 2.25
N GLN A 47 -7.37 12.00 3.05
CA GLN A 47 -8.53 12.72 3.58
C GLN A 47 -9.33 13.39 2.47
N ILE A 48 -8.67 14.04 1.50
CA ILE A 48 -9.32 14.63 0.32
C ILE A 48 -10.11 13.55 -0.45
N SER A 49 -9.51 12.38 -0.68
CA SER A 49 -10.17 11.26 -1.38
C SER A 49 -11.40 10.76 -0.63
N ALA A 50 -11.29 10.58 0.69
CA ALA A 50 -12.40 10.14 1.53
C ALA A 50 -13.55 11.15 1.57
N GLN A 51 -13.24 12.44 1.75
CA GLN A 51 -14.22 13.52 1.76
C GLN A 51 -14.89 13.71 0.39
N SER A 52 -14.12 13.65 -0.68
CA SER A 52 -14.63 13.72 -2.06
C SER A 52 -15.59 12.58 -2.36
N SER A 53 -15.26 11.35 -1.92
CA SER A 53 -16.14 10.19 -2.08
C SER A 53 -17.46 10.37 -1.35
N LYS A 54 -17.41 10.84 -0.09
CA LYS A 54 -18.61 11.15 0.70
C LYS A 54 -19.46 12.25 0.06
N LEU A 55 -18.81 13.29 -0.47
CA LEU A 55 -19.48 14.39 -1.16
C LEU A 55 -20.19 13.92 -2.43
N LEU A 56 -19.56 13.03 -3.21
CA LEU A 56 -20.18 12.42 -4.38
C LEU A 56 -21.42 11.60 -4.00
N ASP A 57 -21.40 10.88 -2.88
CA ASP A 57 -22.56 10.15 -2.39
C ASP A 57 -23.73 11.09 -2.03
N PHE A 58 -23.46 12.24 -1.41
CA PHE A 58 -24.49 13.26 -1.20
C PHE A 58 -25.06 13.82 -2.51
N TYR A 59 -24.24 13.99 -3.54
CA TYR A 59 -24.70 14.45 -4.85
C TYR A 59 -25.50 13.40 -5.63
N ARG A 60 -25.23 12.11 -5.42
CA ARG A 60 -26.03 11.01 -6.01
C ARG A 60 -27.46 11.00 -5.50
N ASP A 61 -27.69 11.52 -4.28
CA ASP A 61 -29.02 11.68 -3.67
C ASP A 61 -29.89 10.42 -3.74
N THR A 62 -29.30 9.24 -3.45
CA THR A 62 -29.99 7.94 -3.58
C THR A 62 -31.28 7.87 -2.75
N ASP A 63 -31.30 8.54 -1.60
CA ASP A 63 -32.42 8.56 -0.65
C ASP A 63 -33.34 9.80 -0.82
N GLY A 64 -33.05 10.66 -1.80
CA GLY A 64 -33.82 11.88 -2.06
C GLY A 64 -33.82 12.89 -0.92
N HIS A 65 -32.84 12.83 0.00
CA HIS A 65 -32.74 13.74 1.14
C HIS A 65 -32.39 15.16 0.67
N LEU A 66 -31.46 15.30 -0.27
CA LEU A 66 -31.08 16.59 -0.84
C LEU A 66 -32.27 17.21 -1.58
N SER A 67 -32.93 16.43 -2.44
CA SER A 67 -34.12 16.88 -3.18
C SER A 67 -35.24 17.34 -2.25
N ARG A 68 -35.51 16.61 -1.16
CA ARG A 68 -36.52 16.98 -0.16
C ARG A 68 -36.16 18.27 0.57
N GLU A 69 -34.90 18.43 0.96
CA GLU A 69 -34.42 19.64 1.63
C GLU A 69 -34.52 20.86 0.72
N ILE A 70 -34.08 20.74 -0.54
CA ILE A 70 -34.22 21.80 -1.55
C ILE A 70 -35.69 22.15 -1.75
N GLN A 71 -36.58 21.15 -1.84
CA GLN A 71 -38.00 21.40 -1.97
C GLN A 71 -38.56 22.13 -0.74
N GLN A 72 -38.21 21.71 0.47
CA GLN A 72 -38.66 22.38 1.70
C GLN A 72 -38.18 23.83 1.79
N LEU A 73 -36.98 24.13 1.30
CA LEU A 73 -36.44 25.49 1.24
C LEU A 73 -37.09 26.31 0.12
N SER A 74 -37.42 25.68 -1.00
CA SER A 74 -37.97 26.35 -2.19
C SER A 74 -39.50 26.48 -2.16
N THR A 75 -40.21 25.67 -1.37
CA THR A 75 -41.68 25.67 -1.29
C THR A 75 -42.15 26.09 0.10
N GLY A 76 -42.88 27.20 0.20
CA GLY A 76 -43.37 27.76 1.46
C GLY A 76 -42.97 29.22 1.66
N ASP A 77 -43.16 29.75 2.88
CA ASP A 77 -42.59 31.04 3.29
C ASP A 77 -41.11 30.85 3.68
N PRO A 78 -40.15 31.42 2.93
CA PRO A 78 -38.72 31.28 3.21
C PRO A 78 -38.33 31.76 4.62
N PHE A 79 -39.06 32.76 5.16
CA PHE A 79 -38.77 33.30 6.49
C PHE A 79 -39.11 32.29 7.60
N GLU A 80 -40.20 31.53 7.46
CA GLU A 80 -40.59 30.53 8.45
C GLU A 80 -39.54 29.42 8.56
N GLN A 81 -39.05 28.91 7.43
CA GLN A 81 -37.99 27.89 7.40
C GLN A 81 -36.68 28.42 8.01
N PHE A 82 -36.29 29.65 7.69
CA PHE A 82 -35.12 30.29 8.28
C PHE A 82 -35.22 30.39 9.80
N TYR A 83 -36.37 30.82 10.34
CA TYR A 83 -36.56 30.93 11.79
C TYR A 83 -36.58 29.57 12.48
N ASN A 84 -37.10 28.52 11.82
CA ASN A 84 -37.04 27.16 12.34
C ASN A 84 -35.59 26.66 12.45
N GLN A 85 -34.77 26.89 11.43
CA GLN A 85 -33.34 26.54 11.47
C GLN A 85 -32.59 27.36 12.52
N LEU A 86 -32.82 28.67 12.59
CA LEU A 86 -32.20 29.56 13.58
C LEU A 86 -32.54 29.13 15.02
N LYS A 87 -33.78 28.69 15.25
CA LYS A 87 -34.19 28.14 16.55
C LYS A 87 -33.37 26.90 16.90
N GLY A 88 -33.20 25.97 15.97
CA GLY A 88 -32.38 24.78 16.17
C GLY A 88 -30.92 25.12 16.55
N VAL A 89 -30.31 26.10 15.87
CA VAL A 89 -28.94 26.56 16.18
C VAL A 89 -28.86 27.18 17.58
N ARG A 90 -29.85 28.02 17.96
CA ARG A 90 -29.91 28.61 19.30
C ARG A 90 -30.09 27.57 20.39
N ASP A 91 -30.96 26.58 20.16
CA ASP A 91 -31.21 25.50 21.11
C ASP A 91 -29.94 24.64 21.31
N HIS A 92 -29.19 24.37 20.23
CA HIS A 92 -27.90 23.69 20.30
C HIS A 92 -26.87 24.48 21.13
N HIS A 93 -26.68 25.76 20.81
CA HIS A 93 -25.74 26.62 21.52
C HIS A 93 -26.13 26.82 23.00
N ALA A 94 -27.43 26.88 23.31
CA ALA A 94 -27.89 26.92 24.70
C ALA A 94 -27.56 25.62 25.47
N LYS A 95 -27.58 24.47 24.79
CA LYS A 95 -27.21 23.17 25.35
C LYS A 95 -25.69 22.98 25.47
N TYR A 96 -24.91 23.56 24.55
CA TYR A 96 -23.45 23.46 24.51
C TYR A 96 -22.76 24.83 24.45
N PRO A 97 -22.82 25.65 25.53
CA PRO A 97 -22.35 27.04 25.47
C PRO A 97 -20.83 27.21 25.35
N ASN A 98 -20.07 26.17 25.71
CA ASN A 98 -18.61 26.16 25.69
C ASN A 98 -18.05 25.40 24.48
N GLU A 99 -18.91 24.93 23.58
CA GLU A 99 -18.47 24.30 22.34
C GLU A 99 -17.78 25.36 21.49
N GLN A 100 -16.51 25.13 21.20
CA GLN A 100 -15.76 26.02 20.32
C GLN A 100 -16.20 25.78 18.88
N ALA A 101 -16.35 26.87 18.12
CA ALA A 101 -16.57 26.76 16.69
C ALA A 101 -15.39 26.00 16.05
N GLU A 102 -15.72 25.06 15.17
CA GLU A 102 -14.70 24.36 14.41
C GLU A 102 -13.91 25.36 13.56
N ASN A 103 -12.58 25.27 13.64
CA ASN A 103 -11.68 26.08 12.83
C ASN A 103 -10.88 25.14 11.92
N LEU A 104 -11.44 24.88 10.73
CA LEU A 104 -10.84 24.00 9.73
C LEU A 104 -9.48 24.52 9.25
N GLU A 105 -9.29 25.83 9.19
CA GLU A 105 -8.00 26.45 8.85
C GLU A 105 -6.94 26.10 9.90
N ALA A 106 -7.27 26.21 11.19
CA ALA A 106 -6.35 25.86 12.27
C ALA A 106 -6.05 24.35 12.34
N ARG A 107 -6.94 23.51 11.81
CA ARG A 107 -6.81 22.05 11.84
C ARG A 107 -5.72 21.53 10.91
N TYR A 108 -5.58 22.09 9.71
CA TYR A 108 -4.65 21.59 8.69
C TYR A 108 -3.42 22.46 8.47
N ARG A 109 -3.35 23.64 9.10
CA ARG A 109 -2.18 24.53 9.02
C ARG A 109 -0.89 23.78 9.32
N ALA A 110 0.17 24.11 8.60
CA ALA A 110 1.49 23.59 8.92
C ALA A 110 1.93 24.04 10.33
N THR A 111 2.59 23.16 11.09
CA THR A 111 3.17 23.49 12.39
C THR A 111 4.27 24.52 12.21
N LYS A 112 4.16 25.68 12.87
CA LYS A 112 5.13 26.77 12.69
C LYS A 112 6.25 26.69 13.72
N ALA A 113 7.38 27.33 13.41
CA ALA A 113 8.47 27.53 14.36
C ALA A 113 7.96 28.27 15.61
N GLY A 114 7.85 27.57 16.74
CA GLY A 114 7.32 28.08 18.00
C GLY A 114 6.14 27.28 18.55
N ASP A 115 5.50 26.45 17.73
CA ASP A 115 4.52 25.46 18.20
C ASP A 115 5.22 24.31 18.95
N ALA A 116 4.46 23.57 19.77
CA ALA A 116 4.98 22.40 20.46
C ALA A 116 5.52 21.39 19.44
N PRO A 117 6.71 20.78 19.68
CA PRO A 117 7.29 19.83 18.75
C PRO A 117 6.35 18.63 18.61
N MET A 118 5.82 18.45 17.40
CA MET A 118 5.08 17.25 17.04
C MET A 118 6.07 16.15 16.64
N PRO A 119 5.87 14.91 17.11
CA PRO A 119 6.69 13.78 16.68
C PRO A 119 6.51 13.55 15.18
N TYR A 120 7.60 13.19 14.50
CA TYR A 120 7.54 12.90 13.08
C TYR A 120 6.90 11.55 12.84
N ILE A 121 6.04 11.46 11.83
CA ILE A 121 5.37 10.23 11.40
C ILE A 121 6.42 9.16 11.08
N VAL A 122 7.49 9.56 10.38
CA VAL A 122 8.54 8.67 9.90
C VAL A 122 9.35 7.99 10.99
N ASP A 123 9.36 8.53 12.21
CA ASP A 123 10.08 7.94 13.34
C ASP A 123 9.47 6.60 13.76
N SER A 124 8.19 6.37 13.45
CA SER A 124 7.51 5.10 13.71
C SER A 124 7.53 4.14 12.52
N LEU A 125 7.90 4.63 11.34
CA LEU A 125 7.81 3.89 10.07
C LEU A 125 9.10 3.16 9.71
N PHE A 126 10.25 3.66 10.15
CA PHE A 126 11.56 3.11 9.79
C PHE A 126 12.28 2.57 11.01
N SER A 127 13.03 1.49 10.81
CA SER A 127 14.03 1.07 11.79
C SER A 127 15.24 2.02 11.76
N GLY A 128 16.09 1.94 12.79
CA GLY A 128 17.32 2.73 12.82
C GLY A 128 18.30 2.36 11.71
N GLU A 129 18.29 1.09 11.33
CA GLU A 129 19.11 0.45 10.31
C GLU A 129 18.75 0.94 8.91
N GLU A 130 17.46 1.21 8.66
CA GLU A 130 16.97 1.73 7.38
C GLU A 130 17.33 3.20 7.15
N ALA A 131 17.64 3.94 8.23
CA ALA A 131 18.05 5.34 8.21
C ALA A 131 17.12 6.23 7.35
N PHE A 132 15.81 6.13 7.59
CA PHE A 132 14.75 6.87 6.88
C PHE A 132 14.76 6.62 5.36
N GLY A 133 14.86 5.36 4.96
CA GLY A 133 14.78 4.95 3.55
C GLY A 133 16.11 4.98 2.79
N ARG A 134 17.23 5.19 3.49
CA ARG A 134 18.56 5.22 2.88
C ARG A 134 19.10 3.82 2.62
N PHE A 135 18.76 2.86 3.46
CA PHE A 135 19.27 1.49 3.40
C PHE A 135 18.12 0.49 3.59
N PHE A 136 18.29 -0.71 3.01
CA PHE A 136 17.45 -1.86 3.34
C PHE A 136 18.02 -2.58 4.55
N ASP A 137 17.16 -2.99 5.47
CA ASP A 137 17.49 -3.95 6.52
C ASP A 137 17.17 -5.38 6.05
N LEU A 138 18.14 -6.00 5.40
CA LEU A 138 18.03 -7.38 4.91
C LEU A 138 18.58 -8.41 5.90
N TYR A 139 18.91 -8.00 7.14
CA TYR A 139 19.43 -8.92 8.15
C TYR A 139 18.41 -10.00 8.52
N THR A 140 17.16 -9.59 8.75
CA THR A 140 16.04 -10.51 9.04
C THR A 140 15.79 -11.50 7.90
N SER A 141 15.88 -11.02 6.65
CA SER A 141 15.75 -11.86 5.47
C SER A 141 16.92 -12.85 5.35
N HIS A 142 18.14 -12.43 5.67
CA HIS A 142 19.30 -13.32 5.69
C HIS A 142 19.17 -14.41 6.76
N GLU A 143 18.69 -14.09 7.97
CA GLU A 143 18.43 -15.09 9.00
C GLU A 143 17.34 -16.08 8.56
N ALA A 144 16.25 -15.60 7.95
CA ALA A 144 15.21 -16.46 7.38
C ALA A 144 15.77 -17.39 6.30
N TYR A 145 16.63 -16.86 5.42
CA TYR A 145 17.32 -17.63 4.38
C TYR A 145 18.20 -18.74 4.97
N LEU A 146 18.98 -18.45 6.02
CA LEU A 146 19.84 -19.44 6.67
C LEU A 146 19.07 -20.57 7.36
N ASN A 147 17.79 -20.35 7.67
CA ASN A 147 16.90 -21.35 8.26
C ASN A 147 16.23 -22.26 7.21
N LEU A 148 16.39 -21.98 5.91
CA LEU A 148 15.86 -22.83 4.84
C LEU A 148 16.58 -24.18 4.78
N PRO A 149 15.87 -25.27 4.41
CA PRO A 149 16.46 -26.58 4.24
C PRO A 149 17.34 -26.59 2.98
N ASN A 150 18.42 -27.38 3.02
CA ASN A 150 19.33 -27.61 1.88
C ASN A 150 20.00 -26.36 1.30
N VAL A 151 19.92 -25.21 1.99
CA VAL A 151 20.52 -23.97 1.55
C VAL A 151 22.04 -23.96 1.77
N LYS A 152 22.79 -23.32 0.87
CA LYS A 152 24.20 -23.02 1.15
C LYS A 152 24.25 -21.94 2.23
N ARG A 153 25.01 -22.19 3.30
CA ARG A 153 25.23 -21.17 4.35
C ARG A 153 26.11 -20.06 3.80
N LEU A 154 25.49 -18.96 3.39
CA LEU A 154 26.15 -17.77 2.87
C LEU A 154 26.41 -16.77 4.00
N THR A 155 27.55 -16.08 3.96
CA THR A 155 27.75 -14.90 4.80
C THR A 155 26.78 -13.79 4.37
N TYR A 156 26.57 -12.77 5.20
CA TYR A 156 25.67 -11.67 4.87
C TYR A 156 26.00 -11.01 3.53
N LEU A 157 27.28 -10.71 3.28
CA LEU A 157 27.73 -10.12 2.01
C LEU A 157 27.47 -11.04 0.81
N GLN A 158 27.73 -12.34 0.95
CA GLN A 158 27.46 -13.32 -0.11
C GLN A 158 25.96 -13.47 -0.39
N TYR A 159 25.13 -13.34 0.64
CA TYR A 159 23.68 -13.31 0.48
C TYR A 159 23.23 -12.08 -0.32
N LEU A 160 23.77 -10.90 -0.01
CA LEU A 160 23.47 -9.67 -0.75
C LEU A 160 23.87 -9.72 -2.24
N GLU A 161 24.83 -10.56 -2.61
CA GLU A 161 25.21 -10.78 -4.02
C GLU A 161 24.22 -11.65 -4.80
N VAL A 162 23.31 -12.37 -4.11
CA VAL A 162 22.43 -13.38 -4.75
C VAL A 162 20.95 -13.30 -4.36
N PHE A 163 20.57 -12.46 -3.39
CA PHE A 163 19.21 -12.46 -2.82
C PHE A 163 18.12 -12.07 -3.83
N ASP A 164 18.49 -11.34 -4.89
CA ASP A 164 17.61 -10.90 -5.98
C ASP A 164 17.59 -11.88 -7.16
N ASN A 165 18.41 -12.94 -7.11
CA ASN A 165 18.49 -13.93 -8.17
C ASN A 165 17.74 -15.23 -7.79
N PHE A 166 16.50 -15.30 -8.26
CA PHE A 166 15.62 -16.43 -8.01
C PHE A 166 15.78 -17.59 -9.00
N ALA A 167 16.74 -17.57 -9.92
CA ALA A 167 16.96 -18.70 -10.83
C ALA A 167 17.39 -19.98 -10.08
N PRO A 168 17.00 -21.18 -10.54
CA PRO A 168 17.45 -22.45 -9.95
C PRO A 168 18.99 -22.55 -9.93
N GLY A 169 19.54 -23.14 -8.86
CA GLY A 169 20.98 -23.30 -8.66
C GLY A 169 21.69 -22.12 -7.99
N PHE A 170 21.10 -20.92 -8.03
CA PHE A 170 21.59 -19.78 -7.26
C PHE A 170 21.25 -19.91 -5.77
N GLY A 171 22.14 -19.42 -4.90
CA GLY A 171 22.04 -19.64 -3.46
C GLY A 171 22.29 -21.10 -3.01
N GLY A 172 22.58 -22.01 -3.94
CA GLY A 172 22.68 -23.44 -3.67
C GLY A 172 21.32 -24.15 -3.52
N LEU A 173 20.22 -23.48 -3.90
CA LEU A 173 18.88 -24.06 -3.89
C LEU A 173 18.53 -24.63 -5.27
N LYS A 174 18.10 -25.89 -5.30
CA LYS A 174 17.57 -26.51 -6.53
C LYS A 174 16.12 -26.10 -6.77
N ARG A 175 15.58 -26.38 -7.96
CA ARG A 175 14.18 -26.08 -8.30
C ARG A 175 13.22 -26.69 -7.27
N GLY A 176 13.40 -27.96 -6.91
CA GLY A 176 12.56 -28.64 -5.93
C GLY A 176 12.59 -28.04 -4.51
N ASP A 177 13.72 -27.47 -4.07
CA ASP A 177 13.81 -26.82 -2.75
C ASP A 177 13.03 -25.49 -2.72
N LYS A 178 12.85 -24.86 -3.89
CA LYS A 178 12.08 -23.61 -4.05
C LYS A 178 10.57 -23.83 -4.09
N LEU A 179 10.11 -25.06 -4.29
CA LEU A 179 8.69 -25.43 -4.30
C LEU A 179 8.22 -25.89 -2.92
N THR A 180 8.76 -25.30 -1.86
CA THR A 180 8.43 -25.63 -0.47
C THR A 180 7.75 -24.46 0.21
N ASP A 181 6.81 -24.74 1.12
CA ASP A 181 6.10 -23.71 1.89
C ASP A 181 7.07 -22.79 2.66
N GLN A 182 8.19 -23.33 3.13
CA GLN A 182 9.22 -22.56 3.83
C GLN A 182 9.91 -21.56 2.90
N TYR A 183 10.21 -21.97 1.67
CA TYR A 183 10.79 -21.05 0.68
C TYR A 183 9.77 -20.00 0.23
N PHE A 184 8.52 -20.39 -0.04
CA PHE A 184 7.47 -19.44 -0.39
C PHE A 184 7.22 -18.42 0.71
N LYS A 185 7.25 -18.85 1.98
CA LYS A 185 7.18 -17.94 3.11
C LYS A 185 8.36 -16.95 3.11
N TYR A 186 9.58 -17.44 2.97
CA TYR A 186 10.77 -16.59 2.92
C TYR A 186 10.71 -15.55 1.80
N VAL A 187 10.38 -15.97 0.57
CA VAL A 187 10.28 -15.05 -0.58
C VAL A 187 9.10 -14.09 -0.42
N GLY A 188 7.97 -14.57 0.11
CA GLY A 188 6.80 -13.73 0.42
C GLY A 188 7.13 -12.66 1.46
N ASP A 189 7.81 -13.03 2.55
CA ASP A 189 8.24 -12.10 3.60
C ASP A 189 9.25 -11.07 3.05
N LEU A 190 10.21 -11.50 2.20
CA LEU A 190 11.15 -10.59 1.52
C LEU A 190 10.44 -9.63 0.56
N SER A 191 9.53 -10.14 -0.27
CA SER A 191 8.75 -9.32 -1.20
C SER A 191 7.90 -8.29 -0.46
N ALA A 192 7.19 -8.72 0.59
CA ALA A 192 6.37 -7.84 1.42
C ALA A 192 7.21 -6.75 2.09
N TYR A 193 8.41 -7.09 2.56
CA TYR A 193 9.35 -6.11 3.11
C TYR A 193 9.76 -5.07 2.07
N LEU A 194 10.22 -5.51 0.89
CA LEU A 194 10.67 -4.60 -0.18
C LEU A 194 9.54 -3.71 -0.71
N GLU A 195 8.34 -4.27 -0.87
CA GLU A 195 7.15 -3.51 -1.24
C GLU A 195 6.80 -2.48 -0.18
N SER A 196 6.72 -2.90 1.09
CA SER A 196 6.43 -2.00 2.21
C SER A 196 7.47 -0.88 2.29
N PHE A 197 8.75 -1.21 2.11
CA PHE A 197 9.81 -0.21 2.07
C PHE A 197 9.60 0.80 0.95
N MET A 198 9.30 0.36 -0.29
CA MET A 198 8.96 1.26 -1.40
C MET A 198 7.78 2.19 -1.06
N ARG A 199 6.72 1.66 -0.44
CA ARG A 199 5.57 2.45 0.02
C ARG A 199 5.96 3.49 1.06
N ARG A 200 6.85 3.14 2.01
CA ARG A 200 7.32 4.06 3.02
C ARG A 200 8.25 5.14 2.47
N ILE A 201 9.05 4.88 1.43
CA ILE A 201 9.99 5.88 0.87
C ILE A 201 9.38 6.78 -0.20
N ARG A 202 8.24 6.39 -0.80
CA ARG A 202 7.56 7.15 -1.86
C ARG A 202 6.04 7.20 -1.64
N PRO A 203 5.57 7.82 -0.54
CA PRO A 203 4.14 7.83 -0.20
C PRO A 203 3.27 8.62 -1.18
N LEU A 204 3.87 9.49 -2.02
CA LEU A 204 3.16 10.31 -3.00
C LEU A 204 3.06 9.66 -4.40
N GLU A 205 3.70 8.50 -4.61
CA GLU A 205 3.65 7.77 -5.87
C GLU A 205 2.49 6.77 -5.87
N ASN A 206 1.78 6.62 -6.99
CA ASN A 206 0.76 5.57 -7.12
C ASN A 206 1.44 4.22 -7.35
N LEU A 207 1.87 3.60 -6.25
CA LEU A 207 2.64 2.36 -6.30
C LEU A 207 1.81 1.16 -6.75
N ASP A 208 0.49 1.16 -6.55
CA ASP A 208 -0.37 0.11 -7.07
C ASP A 208 -0.33 0.06 -8.61
N LYS A 209 -0.30 1.23 -9.25
CA LYS A 209 -0.10 1.33 -10.70
C LYS A 209 1.29 0.87 -11.13
N VAL A 210 2.33 1.17 -10.34
CA VAL A 210 3.70 0.73 -10.62
C VAL A 210 3.80 -0.80 -10.54
N PHE A 211 3.26 -1.40 -9.49
CA PHE A 211 3.27 -2.86 -9.31
C PHE A 211 2.44 -3.58 -10.36
N ALA A 212 1.26 -3.05 -10.72
CA ALA A 212 0.48 -3.58 -11.83
C ALA A 212 1.25 -3.54 -13.17
N GLY A 213 2.10 -2.51 -13.37
CA GLY A 213 3.03 -2.44 -14.50
C GLY A 213 4.06 -3.57 -14.47
N PHE A 214 4.68 -3.83 -13.32
CA PHE A 214 5.63 -4.93 -13.16
C PHE A 214 4.99 -6.29 -13.41
N GLU A 215 3.76 -6.49 -12.95
CA GLU A 215 3.00 -7.73 -13.19
C GLU A 215 2.69 -7.91 -14.67
N THR A 216 2.27 -6.85 -15.36
CA THR A 216 2.03 -6.87 -16.81
C THR A 216 3.31 -7.22 -17.60
N ASP A 217 4.43 -6.57 -17.25
CA ASP A 217 5.73 -6.81 -17.90
C ASP A 217 6.22 -8.24 -17.62
N PHE A 218 6.01 -8.73 -16.40
CA PHE A 218 6.36 -10.09 -16.00
C PHE A 218 5.54 -11.12 -16.77
N GLU A 219 4.21 -10.99 -16.82
CA GLU A 219 3.33 -11.90 -17.55
C GLU A 219 3.71 -11.96 -19.03
N ALA A 220 3.95 -10.81 -19.66
CA ALA A 220 4.36 -10.75 -21.05
C ALA A 220 5.72 -11.42 -21.31
N ALA A 221 6.68 -11.30 -20.39
CA ALA A 221 7.98 -11.97 -20.47
C ALA A 221 7.88 -13.47 -20.17
N TRP A 222 7.00 -13.85 -19.25
CA TRP A 222 6.72 -15.24 -18.87
C TRP A 222 6.07 -16.01 -20.03
N GLU A 223 5.07 -15.43 -20.69
CA GLU A 223 4.44 -16.04 -21.87
C GLU A 223 5.40 -16.24 -23.04
N LYS A 224 6.42 -15.38 -23.16
CA LYS A 224 7.44 -15.43 -24.22
C LYS A 224 8.66 -16.28 -23.86
N ASP A 225 8.70 -16.89 -22.68
CA ASP A 225 9.86 -17.65 -22.19
C ASP A 225 11.16 -16.81 -22.14
N GLU A 226 11.02 -15.51 -21.85
CA GLU A 226 12.13 -14.55 -21.84
C GLU A 226 12.76 -14.39 -20.45
N ILE A 227 12.21 -15.03 -19.41
CA ILE A 227 12.67 -14.89 -18.03
C ILE A 227 13.93 -15.75 -17.81
N PRO A 228 15.09 -15.13 -17.52
CA PRO A 228 16.34 -15.86 -17.36
C PRO A 228 16.28 -16.89 -16.22
N GLY A 229 16.72 -18.11 -16.49
CA GLY A 229 16.76 -19.20 -15.51
C GLY A 229 15.42 -19.87 -15.21
N TRP A 230 14.31 -19.33 -15.72
CA TRP A 230 12.96 -19.90 -15.55
C TRP A 230 12.35 -20.37 -16.86
N LYS A 231 13.17 -20.49 -17.91
CA LYS A 231 12.71 -21.01 -19.17
C LYS A 231 12.09 -22.37 -18.97
N ASN A 232 10.90 -22.57 -19.53
CA ASN A 232 10.32 -23.88 -19.66
C ASN A 232 11.28 -24.66 -20.57
N GLU A 233 12.08 -25.53 -19.97
CA GLU A 233 12.76 -26.60 -20.69
C GLU A 233 11.67 -27.52 -21.23
N GLY A 234 10.96 -27.08 -22.28
CA GLY A 234 9.78 -27.74 -22.77
C GLY A 234 10.15 -29.16 -23.15
N ALA A 235 9.73 -30.14 -22.35
CA ALA A 235 9.92 -31.58 -22.59
C ALA A 235 11.24 -31.86 -23.30
N ALA A 236 12.34 -31.27 -22.82
CA ALA A 236 13.63 -31.39 -23.46
C ALA A 236 14.14 -32.77 -23.14
N ASN A 237 13.63 -33.79 -23.85
CA ASN A 237 14.01 -35.20 -23.87
C ASN A 237 15.20 -35.50 -22.95
N SER A 238 14.97 -35.41 -21.63
CA SER A 238 15.87 -36.01 -20.70
C SER A 238 15.50 -37.46 -20.86
N THR A 239 16.40 -38.22 -21.50
CA THR A 239 16.38 -39.67 -21.39
C THR A 239 16.68 -40.04 -19.94
N ASN A 240 15.87 -39.57 -19.00
CA ASN A 240 15.73 -40.16 -17.70
C ASN A 240 14.96 -41.44 -17.97
N THR A 241 15.71 -42.53 -18.15
CA THR A 241 15.16 -43.89 -18.18
C THR A 241 14.31 -44.07 -16.94
N THR A 242 12.98 -43.97 -17.10
CA THR A 242 12.02 -44.33 -16.08
C THR A 242 12.21 -45.81 -15.77
N SER A 243 12.18 -46.14 -14.49
CA SER A 243 12.42 -47.49 -14.00
C SER A 243 11.30 -48.45 -14.39
N THR A 244 10.12 -47.91 -14.73
CA THR A 244 8.96 -48.67 -15.22
C THR A 244 8.27 -47.93 -16.37
N PRO A 245 7.62 -48.67 -17.32
CA PRO A 245 6.96 -48.06 -18.48
C PRO A 245 5.78 -47.15 -18.14
N ASP A 246 5.19 -47.30 -16.96
CA ASP A 246 4.06 -46.48 -16.48
C ASP A 246 4.50 -45.30 -15.60
N ALA A 247 5.79 -45.19 -15.30
CA ALA A 247 6.28 -44.13 -14.44
C ALA A 247 6.44 -42.80 -15.19
N ILE A 248 6.12 -41.72 -14.48
CA ILE A 248 6.17 -40.34 -14.97
C ILE A 248 7.19 -39.57 -14.16
N TRP A 249 8.10 -38.88 -14.84
CA TRP A 249 9.05 -37.97 -14.21
C TRP A 249 8.43 -36.57 -14.08
N CYS A 250 8.44 -36.00 -12.88
CA CYS A 250 8.08 -34.60 -12.65
C CYS A 250 9.36 -33.76 -12.66
N GLU A 251 9.48 -32.84 -13.62
CA GLU A 251 10.62 -31.91 -13.70
C GLU A 251 10.61 -30.87 -12.57
N ASP A 252 9.44 -30.51 -12.06
CA ASP A 252 9.31 -29.56 -10.95
C ASP A 252 9.83 -30.16 -9.64
N CYS A 253 9.51 -31.42 -9.38
CA CYS A 253 9.90 -32.13 -8.16
C CYS A 253 11.19 -32.93 -8.27
N GLU A 254 11.79 -33.03 -9.46
CA GLU A 254 12.92 -33.91 -9.79
C GLU A 254 12.72 -35.35 -9.26
N LYS A 255 11.50 -35.89 -9.41
CA LYS A 255 11.10 -37.21 -8.86
C LYS A 255 10.33 -38.06 -9.87
N GLU A 256 10.54 -39.37 -9.78
CA GLU A 256 9.78 -40.38 -10.51
C GLU A 256 8.53 -40.78 -9.72
N PHE A 257 7.38 -40.79 -10.40
CA PHE A 257 6.09 -41.20 -9.87
C PHE A 257 5.63 -42.48 -10.57
N LYS A 258 5.10 -43.44 -9.79
CA LYS A 258 4.78 -44.79 -10.28
C LYS A 258 3.69 -44.85 -11.36
N ASN A 259 2.77 -43.88 -11.37
CA ASN A 259 1.69 -43.78 -12.35
C ASN A 259 1.13 -42.35 -12.40
N GLU A 260 0.31 -42.08 -13.41
CA GLU A 260 -0.32 -40.77 -13.65
C GLU A 260 -1.20 -40.28 -12.49
N ASN A 261 -1.88 -41.19 -11.79
CA ASN A 261 -2.74 -40.82 -10.67
C ASN A 261 -1.95 -40.26 -9.48
N VAL A 262 -0.78 -40.85 -9.18
CA VAL A 262 0.09 -40.33 -8.11
C VAL A 262 0.77 -39.03 -8.55
N HIS A 263 1.15 -38.91 -9.83
CA HIS A 263 1.68 -37.66 -10.38
C HIS A 263 0.66 -36.52 -10.37
N LYS A 264 -0.64 -36.79 -10.56
CA LYS A 264 -1.67 -35.73 -10.50
C LYS A 264 -2.05 -35.32 -9.07
N ALA A 265 -1.68 -36.13 -8.07
CA ALA A 265 -2.06 -35.94 -6.68
C ALA A 265 -0.92 -35.49 -5.76
N HIS A 266 0.30 -35.33 -6.30
CA HIS A 266 1.45 -34.76 -5.60
C HIS A 266 1.47 -33.23 -5.72
#